data_AF-A0A7K2YJ14-F1
#
_entry.id   AF-A0A7K2YJ14-F1
#
_cell.length_a   1.000
_cell.length_b   1.000
_cell.length_c   1.000
_cell.angle_alpha   90.00
_cell.angle_beta   90.00
_cell.angle_gamma   90.00
#
_symmetry.space_group_name_H-M   'P 1'
#
loop_
_entity.id
_entity.type
_entity.pdbx_description
1 polymer ?
#
loop_
_entity_poly.entity_id
_entity_poly.type
_entity_poly.pdbx_seq_one_letter_code
_entity_poly.pdbx_strand_id
1 'polypeptide(L)' 'MTQPLILDRRAKPPTRSARPLPEHRYDPDVGANVTPGGTLLIRAADPFLVADYTGTQDQSGIHKDD' A
#
# COMPACT_ATOMS: atom_id res chain seq x y z
N MET A 1 -30.25 7.39 -2.24
CA MET A 1 -29.95 7.79 -0.84
C MET A 1 -28.84 6.87 -0.36
N THR A 2 -27.67 7.43 -0.03
CA THR A 2 -26.49 6.66 0.39
C THR A 2 -26.60 6.39 1.89
N GLN A 3 -26.74 5.13 2.26
CA GLN A 3 -26.91 4.72 3.66
C GLN A 3 -25.57 4.96 4.40
N PRO A 4 -25.58 5.62 5.58
CA PRO A 4 -24.35 5.90 6.31
C PRO A 4 -23.72 4.60 6.83
N LEU A 5 -22.39 4.50 6.67
CA LEU A 5 -21.62 3.36 7.15
C LEU A 5 -21.51 3.44 8.67
N ILE A 6 -22.30 2.64 9.39
CA ILE A 6 -22.20 2.53 10.84
C ILE A 6 -21.00 1.63 11.16
N LEU A 7 -19.99 2.17 11.85
CA LEU A 7 -18.78 1.46 12.29
C LEU A 7 -19.07 0.59 13.52
N ASP A 8 -19.96 -0.39 13.37
CA ASP A 8 -20.26 -1.34 14.43
C ASP A 8 -19.15 -2.41 14.57
N ARG A 9 -19.25 -3.17 15.68
CA ARG A 9 -18.43 -4.32 16.10
C ARG A 9 -17.65 -4.97 14.95
N ARG A 10 -16.31 -4.97 15.05
CA ARG A 10 -15.33 -5.54 14.11
C ARG A 10 -15.97 -6.48 13.09
N ALA A 11 -16.05 -6.02 11.83
CA ALA A 11 -16.50 -6.85 10.72
C ALA A 11 -15.83 -8.24 10.80
N LYS A 12 -16.61 -9.31 10.61
CA LYS A 12 -16.06 -10.67 10.61
C LYS A 12 -14.89 -10.69 9.61
N PRO A 13 -13.71 -11.22 10.01
CA PRO A 13 -12.58 -11.31 9.10
C PRO A 13 -13.03 -11.96 7.79
N PRO A 14 -12.59 -11.45 6.63
CA PRO A 14 -12.91 -12.07 5.36
C PRO A 14 -12.47 -13.54 5.40
N THR A 15 -13.38 -14.46 5.05
CA THR A 15 -13.13 -15.90 5.03
C THR A 15 -12.22 -16.35 3.88
N ARG A 16 -11.88 -15.43 2.96
CA ARG A 16 -10.93 -15.73 1.88
C ARG A 16 -9.52 -15.72 2.45
N SER A 17 -8.81 -16.83 2.29
CA SER A 17 -7.36 -16.85 2.43
C SER A 17 -6.77 -15.78 1.51
N ALA A 18 -5.90 -14.94 2.06
CA ALA A 18 -5.11 -14.02 1.25
C ALA A 18 -4.35 -14.84 0.21
N ARG A 19 -4.42 -14.45 -1.07
CA ARG A 19 -3.56 -15.06 -2.08
C ARG A 19 -2.11 -14.77 -1.67
N PRO A 20 -1.20 -15.74 -1.78
CA PRO A 20 0.21 -15.48 -1.53
C PRO A 20 0.66 -14.37 -2.48
N LEU A 21 1.40 -13.41 -1.94
CA LEU A 21 2.01 -12.37 -2.75
C LEU A 21 3.07 -13.02 -3.66
N PRO A 22 3.25 -12.51 -4.89
CA PRO A 22 4.39 -12.91 -5.70
C PRO A 22 5.69 -12.53 -4.99
N GLU A 23 6.80 -13.10 -5.43
CA GLU A 23 8.13 -12.64 -5.02
C GLU A 23 8.25 -11.12 -5.27
N HIS A 24 8.79 -10.41 -4.29
CA HIS A 24 8.92 -8.98 -4.34
C HIS A 24 10.06 -8.50 -3.46
N ARG A 25 10.54 -7.30 -3.76
CA ARG A 25 11.48 -6.55 -2.94
C ARG A 25 11.02 -5.11 -2.83
N TYR A 26 11.46 -4.45 -1.77
CA TYR A 26 11.33 -3.01 -1.67
C TYR A 26 12.33 -2.33 -2.61
N ASP A 27 11.87 -1.37 -3.40
CA ASP A 27 12.69 -0.51 -4.25
C ASP A 27 12.72 0.91 -3.66
N PRO A 28 13.87 1.38 -3.12
CA PRO A 28 13.95 2.68 -2.47
C PRO A 28 13.87 3.85 -3.44
N ASP A 29 14.26 3.66 -4.71
CA ASP A 29 14.22 4.71 -5.72
C ASP A 29 12.77 5.03 -6.12
N VAL A 30 11.90 4.02 -6.06
CA VAL A 30 10.46 4.14 -6.31
C VAL A 30 9.67 4.35 -5.02
N GLY A 31 10.24 3.98 -3.87
CA GLY A 31 9.58 4.03 -2.56
C GLY A 31 8.49 2.97 -2.39
N ALA A 32 8.54 1.86 -3.13
CA ALA A 32 7.45 0.87 -3.17
C ALA A 32 7.95 -0.57 -3.36
N ASN A 33 7.09 -1.54 -3.03
CA ASN A 33 7.37 -2.95 -3.31
C ASN A 33 7.12 -3.26 -4.80
N VAL A 34 8.12 -3.89 -5.41
CA VAL A 34 8.12 -4.29 -6.83
C VAL A 34 8.38 -5.78 -6.99
N THR A 35 7.83 -6.37 -8.04
CA THR A 35 8.19 -7.73 -8.49
C THR A 35 9.61 -7.75 -9.09
N PRO A 36 10.23 -8.93 -9.30
CA PRO A 36 11.51 -9.02 -10.02
C PRO A 36 11.53 -8.34 -11.40
N GLY A 37 10.37 -8.21 -12.05
CA GLY A 37 10.21 -7.49 -13.32
C GLY A 37 9.99 -5.98 -13.18
N GLY A 38 10.15 -5.41 -11.98
CA GLY A 38 9.98 -3.97 -11.73
C GLY A 38 8.53 -3.50 -11.71
N THR A 39 7.56 -4.42 -11.67
CA THR A 39 6.13 -4.04 -11.60
C THR A 39 5.74 -3.75 -10.15
N LEU A 40 5.05 -2.63 -9.91
CA LEU A 40 4.49 -2.31 -8.59
C LEU A 40 3.50 -3.38 -8.12
N LEU A 41 3.58 -3.77 -6.85
CA LEU A 41 2.59 -4.67 -6.24
C LEU A 41 1.24 -4.00 -5.99
N ILE A 42 1.23 -2.67 -5.88
CA ILE A 42 0.01 -1.89 -5.76
C ILE A 42 -0.46 -1.45 -7.14
N ARG A 43 -1.76 -1.44 -7.34
CA ARG A 43 -2.37 -0.82 -8.51
C ARG A 43 -2.48 0.68 -8.26
N ALA A 44 -1.58 1.45 -8.85
CA ALA A 44 -1.69 2.90 -8.87
C ALA A 44 -2.50 3.36 -10.09
N ALA A 45 -3.20 4.50 -9.97
CA ALA A 45 -3.82 5.16 -11.12
C ALA A 45 -2.76 5.62 -12.13
N ASP A 46 -1.61 6.05 -11.62
CA ASP A 46 -0.39 6.35 -12.36
C ASP A 46 0.82 5.91 -11.51
N PRO A 47 1.72 5.03 -12.03
CA PRO A 47 2.93 4.62 -11.33
C PRO A 47 3.83 5.79 -10.89
N PHE A 48 3.88 6.88 -11.65
CA PHE A 48 4.72 8.03 -11.33
C PHE A 48 4.17 8.85 -10.15
N LEU A 49 2.85 8.85 -9.96
CA LEU A 49 2.21 9.50 -8.80
C LEU A 49 2.46 8.74 -7.49
N VAL A 50 2.86 7.47 -7.53
CA VAL A 50 3.21 6.73 -6.32
C VAL A 50 4.42 7.36 -5.67
N ALA A 51 5.47 7.64 -6.44
CA ALA A 51 6.68 8.28 -5.96
C ALA A 51 6.38 9.69 -5.40
N ASP A 52 5.49 10.45 -6.03
CA ASP A 52 5.09 11.78 -5.53
C ASP A 52 4.30 11.70 -4.22
N TYR A 53 3.41 10.71 -4.09
CA TYR A 53 2.60 10.50 -2.90
C TYR A 53 3.42 9.94 -1.73
N THR A 54 4.28 8.94 -1.98
CA THR A 54 5.09 8.29 -0.93
C THR A 54 6.41 8.98 -0.68
N GLY A 55 6.89 9.85 -1.58
CA GLY A 55 8.16 10.56 -1.45
C GLY A 55 8.17 11.65 -0.38
N THR A 56 7.00 12.16 0.02
CA THR A 56 6.86 13.10 1.14
C THR A 56 6.66 12.41 2.50
N GLN A 57 6.37 11.11 2.50
CA GLN A 57 6.32 10.32 3.72
C GLN A 57 7.70 9.71 3.93
N ASP A 58 8.31 9.95 5.09
CA ASP A 58 9.56 9.27 5.44
C ASP A 58 9.30 7.76 5.37
N GLN A 59 9.94 7.11 4.38
CA GLN A 59 9.70 5.72 4.02
C GLN A 59 10.02 4.75 5.17
N SER A 60 10.78 5.22 6.15
CA SER A 60 11.11 4.49 7.37
C SER A 60 9.93 4.35 8.34
N GLY A 61 8.88 5.17 8.20
CA GLY A 61 7.84 5.32 9.22
C GLY A 61 8.37 5.92 10.53
N ILE A 62 9.63 6.36 10.56
CA ILE A 62 10.26 7.01 11.70
C ILE A 62 10.17 8.51 11.46
N HIS A 63 9.14 9.13 12.00
CA HIS A 63 9.10 10.57 12.14
C HIS A 63 10.09 10.96 13.24
N LYS A 64 11.29 11.43 12.86
CA LYS A 64 12.24 12.06 13.80
C LYS A 64 11.94 13.55 13.86
N ASP A 65 10.80 13.88 14.45
CA ASP A 65 10.61 15.23 14.94
C ASP A 65 11.31 15.30 16.31
N ASP A 66 12.47 15.97 16.33
CA ASP A 66 13.00 16.63 17.53
C ASP A 66 12.13 17.85 17.88
#